data_AF-A0A816HP85-F1
#
_entry.id   AF-A0A816HP85-F1
#
_cell.length_a   1.000
_cell.length_b   1.000
_cell.length_c   1.000
_cell.angle_alpha   90.00
_cell.angle_beta   90.00
_cell.angle_gamma   90.00
#
_symmetry.space_group_name_H-M   'P 1'
#
loop_
_entity.id
_entity.type
_entity.pdbx_description
1 polymer ?
#
loop_
_entity_poly.entity_id
_entity_poly.type
_entity_poly.pdbx_seq_one_letter_code
_entity_poly.pdbx_strand_id
1 'polypeptide(L)'
;MLNFLEPFCLDLHSAEWKSQNEYEFRKDARMFEISECNIAAKLGLTYAVQNALDLGIEHIWQRIQQLGELFRKKLSMIDRVQVQDLGQIKCGIVTFTVEIDGMDMVKLCKQLRERKINTSVAVRHHTLIDMT
;
A
#
# COMPACT_ATOMS: atom_id res chain seq x y z
N MET A 1 14.79 -18.68 11.74
CA MET A 1 14.12 -18.71 13.05
C MET A 1 12.62 -18.78 12.77
N LEU A 2 12.09 -19.98 12.50
CA LEU A 2 10.64 -20.23 12.28
C LEU A 2 10.07 -21.24 13.29
N ASN A 3 10.94 -22.01 13.96
CA ASN A 3 10.61 -23.13 14.84
C ASN A 3 9.88 -22.76 16.14
N PHE A 4 9.60 -21.48 16.38
CA PHE A 4 8.84 -20.98 17.55
C PHE A 4 7.47 -20.41 17.15
N LEU A 5 7.13 -20.48 15.85
CA LEU A 5 5.88 -19.99 15.29
C LEU A 5 5.03 -21.17 14.85
N GLU A 6 3.74 -21.12 15.13
CA GLU A 6 2.76 -22.08 14.66
C GLU A 6 1.84 -21.40 13.63
N PRO A 7 1.48 -22.08 12.53
CA PRO A 7 0.58 -21.50 11.56
C PRO A 7 -0.84 -21.43 12.11
N PHE A 8 -1.53 -20.33 11.83
CA PHE A 8 -2.94 -20.17 12.20
C PHE A 8 -3.83 -21.25 11.55
N CYS A 9 -3.49 -21.64 10.31
CA CYS A 9 -4.17 -22.70 9.57
C CYS A 9 -3.15 -23.79 9.21
N LEU A 10 -3.40 -25.01 9.67
CA LEU A 10 -2.59 -26.19 9.39
C LEU A 10 -3.28 -27.05 8.33
N ASP A 11 -2.61 -27.27 7.20
CA ASP A 11 -3.04 -28.21 6.17
C ASP A 11 -1.86 -29.10 5.68
N LEU A 12 -2.11 -29.94 4.68
CA LEU A 12 -1.12 -30.83 4.08
C LEU A 12 -0.01 -30.09 3.32
N HIS A 13 -0.17 -28.80 3.04
CA HIS A 13 0.88 -27.96 2.48
C HIS A 13 1.77 -27.40 3.59
N SER A 14 1.20 -26.98 4.72
CA SER A 14 1.90 -26.46 5.90
C SER A 14 2.73 -27.48 6.66
N ALA A 15 2.31 -28.75 6.67
CA ALA A 15 2.99 -29.84 7.35
C ALA A 15 2.91 -31.16 6.58
N GLU A 16 3.91 -32.01 6.78
CA GLU A 16 3.92 -33.37 6.26
C GLU A 16 3.38 -34.32 7.33
N TRP A 17 2.34 -35.10 7.00
CA TRP A 17 1.81 -36.13 7.88
C TRP A 17 2.75 -37.36 7.85
N LYS A 18 3.42 -37.65 8.97
CA LYS A 18 4.52 -38.64 9.05
C LYS A 18 4.04 -40.02 9.51
N SER A 19 3.07 -40.07 10.42
CA SER A 19 2.51 -41.31 10.96
C SER A 19 1.09 -41.05 11.46
N GLN A 20 0.38 -42.09 11.91
CA GLN A 20 -1.01 -42.00 12.34
C GLN A 20 -1.30 -40.81 13.29
N ASN A 21 -0.36 -40.49 14.18
CA ASN A 21 -0.51 -39.46 15.20
C ASN A 21 0.58 -38.38 15.17
N GLU A 22 1.38 -38.30 14.09
CA GLU A 22 2.52 -37.38 14.02
C GLU A 22 2.58 -36.65 12.68
N TYR A 23 2.94 -35.38 12.74
CA TYR A 23 3.24 -34.57 11.58
C TYR A 23 4.47 -33.69 11.87
N GLU A 24 5.14 -33.25 10.83
CA GLU A 24 6.26 -32.32 10.91
C GLU A 24 5.92 -31.07 10.10
N PHE A 25 5.95 -29.90 10.74
CA PHE A 25 5.80 -28.62 10.02
C PHE A 25 6.92 -28.44 9.00
N ARG A 26 6.63 -27.74 7.90
CA ARG A 26 7.68 -27.27 7.02
C ARG A 26 8.63 -26.33 7.76
N LYS A 27 9.89 -26.32 7.33
CA LYS A 27 10.97 -25.48 7.91
C LYS A 27 11.15 -24.16 7.17
N ASP A 28 10.27 -23.86 6.22
CA ASP A 28 10.29 -22.66 5.39
C ASP A 28 8.96 -21.89 5.48
N ALA A 29 8.89 -20.72 4.86
CA ALA A 29 7.74 -19.82 4.96
C ALA A 29 6.42 -20.44 4.46
N ARG A 30 6.46 -21.51 3.65
CA ARG A 30 5.25 -22.20 3.18
C ARG A 30 4.50 -22.87 4.31
N MET A 31 5.09 -23.01 5.51
CA MET A 31 4.36 -23.43 6.70
C MET A 31 3.17 -22.52 7.02
N PHE A 32 3.17 -21.26 6.56
CA PHE A 32 2.09 -20.29 6.75
C PHE A 32 1.18 -20.12 5.52
N GLU A 33 1.35 -20.97 4.50
CA GLU A 33 0.52 -20.96 3.31
C GLU A 33 -0.52 -22.08 3.36
N ILE A 34 -1.67 -21.83 2.74
CA ILE A 34 -2.69 -22.87 2.49
C ILE A 34 -2.62 -23.35 1.05
N SER A 35 -2.90 -24.64 0.84
CA SER A 35 -3.02 -25.27 -0.47
C SER A 35 -4.12 -24.61 -1.31
N GLU A 36 -5.28 -24.36 -0.70
CA GLU A 36 -6.40 -23.63 -1.31
C GLU A 36 -6.17 -22.12 -1.25
N CYS A 37 -5.31 -21.63 -2.15
CA CYS A 37 -5.02 -20.21 -2.27
C CYS A 37 -5.46 -19.64 -3.62
N ASN A 38 -5.54 -18.31 -3.70
CA ASN A 38 -5.90 -17.62 -4.93
C ASN A 38 -4.74 -17.66 -5.94
N ILE A 39 -4.65 -18.75 -6.70
CA ILE A 39 -3.59 -18.97 -7.70
C ILE A 39 -3.60 -17.87 -8.77
N ALA A 40 -4.78 -17.42 -9.21
CA ALA A 40 -4.90 -16.35 -10.20
C ALA A 40 -4.26 -15.04 -9.69
N ALA A 41 -4.49 -14.67 -8.43
CA ALA A 41 -3.86 -13.50 -7.83
C ALA A 41 -2.34 -13.66 -7.68
N LYS A 42 -1.84 -14.85 -7.32
CA LYS A 42 -0.39 -15.13 -7.26
C LYS A 42 0.28 -14.97 -8.63
N LEU A 43 -0.33 -15.50 -9.69
CA LEU A 43 0.15 -15.34 -11.06
C LEU A 43 0.10 -13.87 -11.52
N GLY A 44 -1.00 -13.17 -11.24
CA GLY A 44 -1.15 -11.75 -11.55
C GLY A 44 -0.09 -10.89 -10.84
N LEU A 45 0.16 -11.16 -9.56
CA LEU A 45 1.22 -10.49 -8.81
C LEU A 45 2.61 -10.77 -9.39
N THR A 46 2.88 -12.01 -9.78
CA THR A 46 4.16 -12.39 -10.42
C THR A 46 4.40 -11.56 -11.69
N TYR A 47 3.39 -11.46 -12.55
CA TYR A 47 3.48 -10.65 -13.76
C TYR A 47 3.64 -9.16 -13.45
N ALA A 48 2.89 -8.62 -12.47
CA ALA A 48 3.01 -7.23 -12.06
C ALA A 48 4.42 -6.89 -11.52
N VAL A 49 5.00 -7.79 -10.72
CA VAL A 49 6.37 -7.66 -10.22
C VAL A 49 7.37 -7.70 -11.37
N GLN A 50 7.23 -8.68 -12.28
CA GLN A 50 8.10 -8.76 -13.46
C GLN A 50 8.05 -7.48 -14.29
N ASN A 51 6.84 -6.95 -14.54
CA ASN A 51 6.67 -5.70 -15.28
C ASN A 51 7.34 -4.51 -14.59
N ALA A 52 7.25 -4.41 -13.26
CA ALA A 52 7.93 -3.37 -12.50
C ALA A 52 9.46 -3.50 -12.57
N LEU A 53 9.98 -4.74 -12.56
CA LEU A 53 11.41 -5.01 -12.70
C LEU A 53 11.91 -4.68 -14.12
N ASP A 54 11.13 -5.04 -15.15
CA ASP A 54 11.46 -4.75 -16.56
C ASP A 54 11.49 -3.23 -16.83
N LEU A 55 10.58 -2.47 -16.22
CA LEU A 55 10.61 -1.00 -16.25
C LEU A 55 11.81 -0.41 -15.48
N GLY A 56 12.28 -1.12 -14.46
CA GLY A 56 13.36 -0.71 -13.57
C GLY A 56 12.85 0.09 -12.38
N ILE A 57 13.06 -0.43 -11.17
CA ILE A 57 12.62 0.19 -9.91
C ILE A 57 13.16 1.61 -9.74
N GLU A 58 14.42 1.83 -10.13
CA GLU A 58 15.06 3.16 -10.03
C GLU A 58 14.39 4.17 -10.98
N HIS A 59 14.07 3.78 -12.21
CA HIS A 59 13.36 4.66 -13.15
C HIS A 59 11.95 5.00 -12.64
N ILE A 60 11.24 4.00 -12.11
CA ILE A 60 9.92 4.20 -11.49
C ILE A 60 10.04 5.18 -10.32
N TRP A 61 11.02 4.98 -9.43
CA TRP A 61 11.25 5.85 -8.29
C TRP A 61 11.54 7.29 -8.72
N GLN A 62 12.48 7.50 -9.65
CA GLN A 62 12.82 8.83 -10.16
C GLN A 62 11.61 9.53 -10.79
N ARG A 63 10.80 8.80 -11.56
CA ARG A 63 9.58 9.35 -12.16
C ARG A 63 8.56 9.76 -11.10
N ILE A 64 8.37 8.93 -10.07
CA ILE A 64 7.48 9.22 -8.95
C ILE A 64 7.99 10.45 -8.17
N GLN A 65 9.29 10.55 -7.91
CA GLN A 65 9.89 11.72 -7.25
C GLN A 65 9.60 13.00 -8.03
N GLN A 66 9.90 13.01 -9.33
CA GLN A 66 9.66 14.17 -10.20
C GLN A 66 8.18 14.60 -10.22
N LEU A 67 7.27 13.65 -10.37
CA LEU A 67 5.83 13.94 -10.38
C LEU A 67 5.33 14.43 -9.02
N GLY A 68 5.77 13.79 -7.94
CA GLY A 68 5.41 14.18 -6.58
C GLY A 68 5.91 15.58 -6.25
N GLU A 69 7.16 15.90 -6.56
CA GLU A 69 7.72 17.25 -6.37
C GLU A 69 6.99 18.30 -7.19
N LEU A 70 6.74 18.04 -8.47
CA LEU A 70 5.99 18.94 -9.33
C LEU A 70 4.58 19.19 -8.78
N PHE A 71 3.89 18.13 -8.33
CA PHE A 71 2.53 18.25 -7.81
C PHE A 71 2.50 19.05 -6.52
N ARG A 72 3.40 18.77 -5.57
CA ARG A 72 3.57 19.58 -4.34
C ARG A 72 3.80 21.05 -4.65
N LYS A 73 4.76 21.35 -5.55
CA LYS A 73 5.07 22.72 -5.95
C LYS A 73 3.85 23.44 -6.52
N LYS A 74 3.06 22.76 -7.35
CA LYS A 74 1.83 23.34 -7.92
C LYS A 74 0.73 23.54 -6.89
N LEU A 75 0.54 22.59 -5.97
CA LEU A 75 -0.44 22.74 -4.89
C LEU A 75 -0.09 23.90 -3.96
N SER A 76 1.18 24.06 -3.60
CA SER A 76 1.66 25.16 -2.77
C SER A 76 1.51 26.56 -3.40
N MET A 77 1.19 26.65 -4.70
CA MET A 77 0.88 27.91 -5.38
C MET A 77 -0.61 28.25 -5.34
N ILE A 78 -1.47 27.35 -4.86
CA ILE A 78 -2.92 27.57 -4.76
C ILE A 78 -3.22 28.17 -3.39
N ASP A 79 -3.88 29.32 -3.38
CA ASP A 79 -4.32 29.95 -2.14
C ASP A 79 -5.16 28.98 -1.30
N ARG A 80 -4.94 29.00 0.02
CA ARG A 80 -5.63 28.17 1.01
C ARG A 80 -5.41 26.66 0.88
N VAL A 81 -4.44 26.23 0.07
CA VAL A 81 -3.97 24.83 0.01
C VAL A 81 -2.65 24.70 0.76
N GLN A 82 -2.57 23.74 1.68
CA GLN A 82 -1.34 23.44 2.41
C GLN A 82 -0.96 21.97 2.23
N VAL A 83 0.26 21.72 1.74
CA VAL A 83 0.85 20.38 1.64
C VAL A 83 1.30 19.91 3.03
N GLN A 84 0.96 18.68 3.41
CA GLN A 84 1.16 18.13 4.75
C GLN A 84 2.28 17.07 4.83
N ASP A 85 3.09 16.92 3.79
CA ASP A 85 4.10 15.84 3.74
C ASP A 85 5.33 16.13 4.62
N LEU A 86 5.49 15.34 5.69
CA LEU A 86 6.52 15.49 6.73
C LEU A 86 7.85 14.74 6.48
N GLY A 87 7.88 13.80 5.54
CA GLY A 87 9.04 12.92 5.33
C GLY A 87 10.28 13.64 4.76
N GLN A 88 11.48 13.19 5.18
CA GLN A 88 12.76 13.65 4.60
C GLN A 88 12.92 13.20 3.14
N ILE A 89 12.57 11.94 2.85
CA ILE A 89 12.43 11.41 1.48
C ILE A 89 10.93 11.20 1.25
N LYS A 90 10.35 11.98 0.33
CA LYS A 90 8.90 12.00 0.11
C LYS A 90 8.51 11.02 -0.98
N CYS A 91 7.47 10.20 -0.76
CA CYS A 91 6.99 9.24 -1.76
C CYS A 91 6.02 9.90 -2.78
N GLY A 92 5.37 9.09 -3.61
CA GLY A 92 4.39 9.57 -4.61
C GLY A 92 3.02 9.95 -4.06
N ILE A 93 2.77 9.71 -2.78
CA ILE A 93 1.54 10.12 -2.11
C ILE A 93 1.74 11.56 -1.63
N VAL A 94 0.79 12.44 -1.94
CA VAL A 94 0.81 13.85 -1.55
C VAL A 94 -0.46 14.16 -0.78
N THR A 95 -0.30 14.42 0.52
CA THR A 95 -1.42 14.82 1.39
C THR A 95 -1.46 16.34 1.48
N PHE A 96 -2.66 16.92 1.41
CA PHE A 96 -2.85 18.35 1.55
C PHE A 96 -4.19 18.67 2.21
N THR A 97 -4.27 19.82 2.85
CA THR A 97 -5.50 20.41 3.37
C THR A 97 -5.92 21.58 2.49
N VAL A 98 -7.22 21.87 2.49
CA VAL A 98 -7.77 23.02 1.79
C VAL A 98 -8.73 23.75 2.73
N GLU A 99 -8.54 25.05 2.91
CA GLU A 99 -9.43 25.88 3.71
C GLU A 99 -10.48 26.55 2.80
N ILE A 100 -11.70 26.03 2.78
CA ILE A 100 -12.82 26.60 2.01
C ILE A 100 -14.04 26.68 2.92
N ASP A 101 -14.62 27.89 3.00
CA ASP A 101 -15.79 28.16 3.83
C ASP A 101 -16.98 27.29 3.39
N GLY A 102 -17.57 26.57 4.35
CA GLY A 102 -18.73 25.70 4.12
C GLY A 102 -18.46 24.41 3.32
N MET A 103 -17.20 24.10 3.00
CA MET A 103 -16.80 22.89 2.27
C MET A 103 -15.98 21.95 3.16
N ASP A 104 -16.46 20.71 3.30
CA ASP A 104 -15.68 19.62 3.87
C ASP A 104 -14.92 18.84 2.78
N MET A 105 -13.94 18.04 3.20
CA MET A 105 -13.09 17.27 2.28
C MET A 105 -13.85 16.18 1.51
N VAL A 106 -14.98 15.70 2.04
CA VAL A 106 -15.81 14.68 1.38
C VAL A 106 -16.51 15.29 0.17
N LYS A 107 -17.10 16.48 0.33
CA LYS A 107 -17.70 17.25 -0.78
C LYS A 107 -16.66 17.61 -1.82
N LEU A 108 -15.46 18.05 -1.41
CA LEU A 108 -14.37 18.34 -2.34
C LEU A 108 -13.96 17.09 -3.15
N CYS A 109 -13.75 15.94 -2.50
CA CYS A 109 -13.42 14.70 -3.19
C CYS A 109 -14.52 14.29 -4.19
N LYS A 110 -15.79 14.49 -3.85
CA LYS A 110 -16.91 14.24 -4.78
C LYS A 110 -16.83 15.15 -6.01
N GLN A 111 -16.61 16.45 -5.83
CA GLN A 111 -16.50 17.41 -6.95
C GLN A 111 -15.27 17.12 -7.83
N LEU A 112 -14.15 16.71 -7.23
CA LEU A 112 -12.97 16.28 -7.97
C LEU A 112 -13.26 15.01 -8.79
N ARG A 113 -13.98 14.05 -8.21
CA ARG A 113 -14.39 12.82 -8.91
C ARG A 113 -15.33 13.08 -10.08
N GLU A 114 -16.27 14.02 -9.95
CA GLU A 114 -17.13 14.49 -11.06
C GLU A 114 -16.29 15.06 -12.23
N ARG A 115 -15.11 15.61 -11.93
CA ARG A 115 -14.11 16.06 -12.91
C ARG A 115 -13.09 15.00 -13.30
N LYS A 116 -13.34 13.72 -12.97
CA LYS A 116 -12.46 12.56 -13.23
C LYS A 116 -11.10 12.61 -12.51
N ILE A 117 -11.03 13.30 -11.38
CA ILE A 117 -9.86 13.34 -10.50
C ILE A 117 -10.17 12.47 -9.26
N ASN A 118 -9.47 11.34 -9.13
CA ASN A 118 -9.67 10.43 -8.01
C ASN A 118 -8.79 10.84 -6.82
N THR A 119 -9.42 11.13 -5.69
CA THR A 119 -8.78 11.43 -4.42
C THR A 119 -9.48 10.69 -3.28
N SER A 120 -8.78 10.56 -2.15
CA SER A 120 -9.32 9.96 -0.92
C SER A 120 -9.14 10.92 0.25
N VAL A 121 -10.06 10.87 1.21
CA VAL A 121 -9.97 11.66 2.45
C VAL A 121 -9.14 10.89 3.47
N ALA A 122 -8.05 11.50 3.94
CA ALA A 122 -7.34 11.02 5.12
C ALA A 122 -8.08 11.47 6.39
N VAL A 123 -8.23 10.58 7.35
CA VAL A 123 -8.91 10.83 8.63
C VAL A 123 -7.93 10.61 9.77
N ARG A 124 -7.98 11.47 10.79
CA ARG A 124 -6.99 11.53 11.88
C ARG A 124 -6.75 10.18 12.56
N HIS A 125 -7.77 9.35 12.74
CA HIS A 125 -7.62 8.06 13.42
C HIS A 125 -6.81 7.02 12.62
N HIS A 126 -6.51 7.26 11.34
CA HIS A 126 -5.59 6.44 10.53
C HIS A 126 -4.13 6.95 10.55
N THR A 127 -3.89 8.18 11.01
CA THR A 127 -2.58 8.88 10.94
C THR A 127 -2.46 9.83 12.14
N LEU A 128 -2.67 9.26 13.34
CA LEU A 128 -2.81 10.03 14.58
C LEU A 128 -1.58 10.88 14.91
N ILE A 129 -0.39 10.40 14.54
CA ILE A 129 0.89 11.04 14.83
C ILE A 129 1.17 12.18 13.86
N ASP A 130 0.74 12.06 12.59
CA ASP A 130 1.08 13.03 11.54
C ASP A 130 0.00 14.13 11.38
N MET A 131 -1.21 13.92 11.90
CA MET A 131 -2.33 14.89 11.88
C MET A 131 -2.59 15.49 13.27
N THR A 132 -1.74 16.44 13.67
CA THR A 132 -1.86 17.23 14.91
C THR A 132 -2.38 18.63 14.67
#